data_AF-A0A7C2WJC0-F1
#
_entry.id   AF-A0A7C2WJC0-F1
#
_cell.length_a   1.000
_cell.length_b   1.000
_cell.length_c   1.000
_cell.angle_alpha   90.00
_cell.angle_beta   90.00
_cell.angle_gamma   90.00
#
_symmetry.space_group_name_H-M   'P 1'
#
loop_
_entity.id
_entity.type
_entity.pdbx_description
1 polymer ?
#
loop_
_entity_poly.entity_id
_entity_poly.type
_entity_poly.pdbx_seq_one_letter_code
_entity_poly.pdbx_strand_id
1 'polypeptide(L)'
;MDYLEALRYLSERSGYDRGFVSNPFEREGIGLERTAWILRAAGNPERRYPSVHVAGTKGKGSTAACLASVLGAAGYRVGLYTSPHLHTFRERIQISGQPINPELFAELTAELADANAALVGEHPDWGEATAFELATALALLAFARSRVDVAVVEVGLGGRLDATNVLLPEVAAITSISYDHIQILGSTLAEIAREKAGIIKQGRPLVSAPQHPEAEAVI
;
A
#
# COMPACT_ATOMS: atom_id res chain seq x y z
N MET A 1 0.68 -8.11 22.83
CA MET A 1 -0.49 -7.87 21.97
C MET A 1 -0.88 -9.20 21.35
N ASP A 2 -2.12 -9.64 21.55
CA ASP A 2 -2.70 -10.75 20.78
C ASP A 2 -3.27 -10.26 19.43
N TYR A 3 -3.77 -11.19 18.61
CA TYR A 3 -4.31 -10.86 17.29
C TYR A 3 -5.52 -9.92 17.33
N LEU A 4 -6.43 -10.07 18.30
CA LEU A 4 -7.63 -9.25 18.40
C LEU A 4 -7.29 -7.84 18.89
N GLU A 5 -6.34 -7.71 19.81
CA GLU A 5 -5.77 -6.43 20.24
C GLU A 5 -5.07 -5.72 19.09
N ALA A 6 -4.28 -6.45 18.28
CA ALA A 6 -3.63 -5.92 17.08
C ALA A 6 -4.62 -5.41 16.05
N LEU A 7 -5.64 -6.23 15.75
CA LEU A 7 -6.68 -5.85 14.81
C LEU A 7 -7.44 -4.61 15.31
N ARG A 8 -7.75 -4.55 16.62
CA ARG A 8 -8.40 -3.40 17.24
C ARG A 8 -7.54 -2.14 17.10
N TYR A 9 -6.24 -2.24 17.41
CA TYR A 9 -5.28 -1.15 17.30
C TYR A 9 -5.27 -0.52 15.90
N LEU A 10 -5.28 -1.34 14.84
CA LEU A 10 -5.38 -0.84 13.48
C LEU A 10 -6.77 -0.25 13.17
N SER A 11 -7.84 -0.93 13.58
CA SER A 11 -9.22 -0.53 13.26
C SER A 11 -9.64 0.79 13.91
N GLU A 12 -9.17 1.10 15.12
CA GLU A 12 -9.50 2.34 15.82
C GLU A 12 -8.91 3.59 15.15
N ARG A 13 -7.95 3.38 14.25
CA ARG A 13 -7.31 4.41 13.41
C ARG A 13 -7.90 4.45 12.00
N SER A 14 -8.97 3.70 11.74
CA SER A 14 -9.73 3.82 10.49
C SER A 14 -10.69 4.99 10.61
N GLY A 15 -10.39 6.08 9.91
CA GLY A 15 -11.08 7.36 10.06
C GLY A 15 -12.52 7.42 9.54
N TYR A 16 -13.06 6.34 8.94
CA TYR A 16 -14.38 6.36 8.32
C TYR A 16 -15.51 6.62 9.34
N ASP A 17 -15.43 6.04 10.53
CA ASP A 17 -16.49 6.15 11.55
C ASP A 17 -16.29 7.32 12.53
N ARG A 18 -15.13 7.99 12.49
CA ARG A 18 -14.77 9.06 13.46
C ARG A 18 -14.69 10.47 12.85
N GLY A 19 -15.01 10.64 11.58
CA GLY A 19 -14.98 11.96 10.91
C GLY A 19 -13.58 12.56 10.76
N PHE A 20 -12.53 11.76 10.96
CA PHE A 20 -11.11 12.17 10.85
C PHE A 20 -10.47 11.64 9.56
N VAL A 21 -11.12 11.85 8.42
CA VAL A 21 -10.38 11.84 7.16
C VAL A 21 -10.36 13.29 6.68
N SER A 22 -9.38 14.05 7.16
CA SER A 22 -8.78 15.04 6.27
C SER A 22 -8.41 14.25 5.03
N ASN A 23 -8.92 14.61 3.85
CA ASN A 23 -8.49 13.97 2.62
C ASN A 23 -6.95 13.89 2.67
N PRO A 24 -6.32 12.70 2.58
CA PRO A 24 -4.86 12.60 2.69
C PRO A 24 -4.15 13.40 1.58
N PHE A 25 -4.90 13.81 0.56
CA PHE A 25 -4.51 14.71 -0.51
C PHE A 25 -4.87 16.20 -0.25
N GLU A 26 -5.65 16.57 0.78
CA GLU A 26 -6.00 17.97 1.14
C GLU A 26 -4.90 18.67 1.95
N ARG A 27 -4.18 17.95 2.83
CA ARG A 27 -2.98 18.51 3.49
C ARG A 27 -1.79 18.35 2.56
N GLU A 28 -1.61 19.32 1.65
CA GLU A 28 -0.29 19.60 1.08
C GLU A 28 0.72 19.71 2.24
N GLY A 29 1.54 18.68 2.48
CA GLY A 29 2.63 18.81 3.44
C GLY A 29 3.17 17.53 4.05
N ILE A 30 2.32 16.52 4.33
CA ILE A 30 2.82 15.29 4.99
C ILE A 30 3.03 14.15 3.98
N GLY A 31 2.24 14.07 2.90
CA GLY A 31 2.46 13.11 1.81
C GLY A 31 2.77 11.69 2.31
N LEU A 32 3.96 11.19 2.00
CA LEU A 32 4.44 9.85 2.37
C LEU A 32 5.28 9.83 3.67
N GLU A 33 5.46 10.97 4.34
CA GLU A 33 6.43 11.16 5.42
C GLU A 33 6.15 10.23 6.61
N ARG A 34 4.89 10.07 7.04
CA ARG A 34 4.55 9.17 8.16
C ARG A 34 4.90 7.72 7.86
N THR A 35 4.49 7.22 6.69
CA THR A 35 4.81 5.85 6.28
C THR A 35 6.32 5.65 6.13
N ALA A 36 7.01 6.60 5.49
CA ALA A 36 8.46 6.55 5.30
C ALA A 36 9.22 6.58 6.63
N TRP A 37 8.76 7.38 7.60
CA TRP A 37 9.34 7.43 8.94
C TRP A 37 9.15 6.09 9.67
N ILE A 38 7.94 5.55 9.68
CA ILE A 38 7.64 4.25 10.34
C ILE A 38 8.48 3.12 9.73
N LEU A 39 8.59 3.06 8.40
CA LEU A 39 9.41 2.07 7.73
C LEU A 39 10.90 2.24 8.04
N ARG A 40 11.38 3.47 8.14
CA ARG A 40 12.77 3.76 8.56
C ARG A 40 13.04 3.26 9.97
N ALA A 41 12.13 3.52 10.91
CA ALA A 41 12.20 3.02 12.28
C ALA A 41 12.21 1.48 12.33
N ALA A 42 11.46 0.83 11.44
CA ALA A 42 11.44 -0.63 11.26
C ALA A 42 12.64 -1.18 10.44
N GLY A 43 13.65 -0.36 10.14
CA GLY A 43 14.87 -0.78 9.45
C GLY A 43 14.72 -0.96 7.94
N ASN A 44 13.89 -0.12 7.31
CA ASN A 44 13.60 -0.03 5.87
C ASN A 44 13.28 -1.41 5.23
N PRO A 45 12.26 -2.13 5.72
CA PRO A 45 11.96 -3.49 5.25
C PRO A 45 11.55 -3.54 3.77
N GLU A 46 10.99 -2.46 3.24
CA GLU A 46 10.54 -2.32 1.85
C GLU A 46 11.68 -2.37 0.81
N ARG A 47 12.94 -2.29 1.27
CA ARG A 47 14.15 -2.32 0.42
C ARG A 47 14.81 -3.69 0.36
N ARG A 48 14.26 -4.70 1.04
CA ARG A 48 14.90 -6.01 1.21
C ARG A 48 14.53 -7.04 0.15
N TYR A 49 13.59 -6.70 -0.73
CA TYR A 49 13.09 -7.57 -1.79
C TYR A 49 12.64 -6.71 -2.99
N PRO A 50 12.67 -7.25 -4.22
CA PRO A 50 12.07 -6.59 -5.37
C PRO A 50 10.55 -6.55 -5.23
N SER A 51 9.92 -5.56 -5.87
CA SER A 51 8.46 -5.42 -5.86
C SER A 51 7.88 -5.06 -7.22
N VAL A 52 6.61 -5.43 -7.42
CA VAL A 52 5.76 -4.95 -8.51
C VAL A 52 4.64 -4.13 -7.91
N HIS A 53 4.43 -2.92 -8.42
CA HIS A 53 3.47 -1.97 -7.86
C HIS A 53 2.31 -1.75 -8.82
N VAL A 54 1.08 -1.98 -8.37
CA VAL A 54 -0.10 -2.06 -9.23
C VAL A 54 -1.10 -0.95 -8.87
N ALA A 55 -1.29 0.00 -9.78
CA ALA A 55 -2.29 1.07 -9.70
C ALA A 55 -3.37 0.91 -10.78
N GLY A 56 -4.43 1.73 -10.69
CA GLY A 56 -5.56 1.70 -11.63
C GLY A 56 -6.90 1.99 -10.96
N THR A 57 -7.96 2.13 -11.76
CA THR A 57 -9.33 2.28 -11.25
C THR A 57 -9.94 0.90 -11.04
N LYS A 58 -9.98 0.05 -12.08
CA LYS A 58 -10.51 -1.33 -12.02
C LYS A 58 -9.45 -2.34 -12.43
N GLY A 59 -9.51 -3.53 -11.83
CA GLY A 59 -8.63 -4.66 -12.15
C GLY A 59 -7.31 -4.73 -11.38
N LYS A 60 -7.04 -3.81 -10.45
CA LYS A 60 -5.82 -3.79 -9.61
C LYS A 60 -5.63 -5.11 -8.83
N GLY A 61 -6.54 -5.41 -7.89
CA GLY A 61 -6.50 -6.64 -7.10
C GLY A 61 -6.50 -7.92 -7.95
N SER A 62 -7.27 -7.98 -9.04
CA SER A 62 -7.25 -9.13 -9.96
C SER A 62 -5.89 -9.30 -10.64
N THR A 63 -5.29 -8.21 -11.12
CA THR A 63 -3.96 -8.23 -11.74
C THR A 63 -2.89 -8.64 -10.72
N ALA A 64 -2.96 -8.08 -9.50
CA ALA A 64 -2.04 -8.41 -8.41
C ALA A 64 -2.14 -9.89 -8.01
N ALA A 65 -3.36 -10.43 -7.87
CA ALA A 65 -3.59 -11.84 -7.55
C ALA A 65 -3.12 -12.77 -8.67
N CYS A 66 -3.42 -12.45 -9.94
CA CYS A 66 -2.95 -13.22 -11.09
C CYS A 66 -1.41 -13.24 -11.15
N LEU A 67 -0.77 -12.09 -10.99
CA LEU A 67 0.69 -11.99 -10.99
C LEU A 67 1.32 -12.79 -9.84
N ALA A 68 0.77 -12.68 -8.63
CA ALA A 68 1.26 -13.44 -7.49
C ALA A 68 1.09 -14.96 -7.69
N SER A 69 0.00 -15.40 -8.32
CA SER A 69 -0.22 -16.80 -8.66
C SER A 69 0.79 -17.30 -9.70
N VAL A 70 1.06 -16.53 -10.75
CA VAL A 70 2.06 -16.89 -11.79
C VAL A 70 3.47 -16.96 -11.20
N LEU A 71 3.87 -15.98 -10.40
CA LEU A 71 5.18 -15.97 -9.73
C LEU A 71 5.30 -17.13 -8.73
N GLY A 72 4.25 -17.43 -7.98
CA GLY A 72 4.21 -18.58 -7.08
C GLY A 72 4.34 -19.92 -7.82
N ALA A 73 3.65 -20.07 -8.96
CA ALA A 73 3.76 -21.25 -9.81
C ALA A 73 5.16 -21.39 -10.44
N ALA A 74 5.88 -20.29 -10.63
CA ALA A 74 7.28 -20.28 -11.06
C ALA A 74 8.28 -20.59 -9.94
N GLY A 75 7.81 -20.83 -8.70
CA GLY A 75 8.63 -21.26 -7.57
C GLY A 75 9.11 -20.15 -6.64
N TYR A 76 8.67 -18.89 -6.85
CA TYR A 76 9.03 -17.78 -5.97
C TYR A 76 8.17 -17.77 -4.70
N ARG A 77 8.77 -17.39 -3.57
CA ARG A 77 8.04 -17.00 -2.36
C ARG A 77 7.49 -15.59 -2.55
N VAL A 78 6.21 -15.48 -2.85
CA VAL A 78 5.58 -14.19 -3.17
C VAL A 78 4.88 -13.59 -1.96
N GLY A 79 5.15 -12.30 -1.69
CA GLY A 79 4.30 -11.46 -0.84
C GLY A 79 3.21 -10.80 -1.69
N LEU A 80 1.96 -10.82 -1.25
CA LEU A 80 0.86 -10.13 -1.92
C LEU A 80 0.17 -9.17 -0.94
N TYR A 81 0.15 -7.88 -1.28
CA TYR A 81 -0.62 -6.87 -0.54
C TYR A 81 -1.78 -6.36 -1.39
N THR A 82 -3.01 -6.52 -0.90
CA THR A 82 -4.25 -6.11 -1.60
C THR A 82 -5.24 -5.46 -0.65
N SER A 83 -6.19 -4.70 -1.21
CA SER A 83 -7.28 -4.09 -0.43
C SER A 83 -8.54 -3.82 -1.26
N PRO A 84 -9.73 -3.82 -0.64
CA PRO A 84 -10.03 -4.24 0.74
C PRO A 84 -9.98 -5.77 0.90
N HIS A 85 -10.18 -6.25 2.13
CA HIS A 85 -10.45 -7.68 2.38
C HIS A 85 -11.96 -7.97 2.24
N LEU A 86 -12.31 -9.26 2.12
CA LEU A 86 -13.69 -9.72 2.05
C LEU A 86 -14.19 -10.30 3.38
N HIS A 87 -13.39 -11.17 4.02
CA HIS A 87 -13.84 -11.85 5.25
C HIS A 87 -12.92 -11.58 6.45
N THR A 88 -11.60 -11.61 6.27
CA THR A 88 -10.64 -11.29 7.34
C THR A 88 -9.59 -10.30 6.88
N PHE A 89 -9.18 -9.37 7.77
CA PHE A 89 -8.12 -8.40 7.49
C PHE A 89 -6.83 -9.07 6.99
N ARG A 90 -6.55 -10.30 7.48
CA ARG A 90 -5.39 -11.09 7.08
C ARG A 90 -5.33 -11.36 5.57
N GLU A 91 -6.46 -11.36 4.86
CA GLU A 91 -6.49 -11.51 3.40
C GLU A 91 -5.71 -10.42 2.66
N ARG A 92 -5.61 -9.22 3.28
CA ARG A 92 -4.85 -8.11 2.71
C ARG A 92 -3.38 -8.45 2.56
N ILE A 93 -2.82 -9.30 3.42
CA ILE A 93 -1.38 -9.62 3.46
C ILE A 93 -1.22 -11.13 3.32
N GLN A 94 -0.75 -11.57 2.16
CA GLN A 94 -0.52 -13.00 1.92
C GLN A 94 0.96 -13.28 1.67
N ILE A 95 1.44 -14.41 2.19
CA ILE A 95 2.79 -14.93 1.97
C ILE A 95 2.63 -16.32 1.35
N SER A 96 3.17 -16.52 0.15
CA SER A 96 3.00 -17.75 -0.62
C SER A 96 1.53 -18.16 -0.79
N GLY A 97 0.66 -17.18 -1.05
CA GLY A 97 -0.78 -17.38 -1.26
C GLY A 97 -1.57 -17.72 0.01
N GLN A 98 -0.97 -17.64 1.19
CA GLN A 98 -1.65 -17.85 2.47
C GLN A 98 -1.76 -16.53 3.25
N PRO A 99 -2.93 -16.18 3.80
CA PRO A 99 -3.08 -15.03 4.69
C PRO A 99 -2.07 -15.08 5.83
N ILE A 100 -1.48 -13.92 6.16
CA ILE A 100 -0.47 -13.76 7.22
C ILE A 100 -0.90 -14.49 8.50
N ASN A 101 0.03 -15.19 9.13
CA ASN A 101 -0.22 -15.88 10.40
C ASN A 101 -0.65 -14.87 11.49
N PRO A 102 -1.66 -15.17 12.34
CA PRO A 102 -2.20 -14.22 13.32
C PRO A 102 -1.20 -13.87 14.42
N GLU A 103 -0.31 -14.77 14.82
CA GLU A 103 0.74 -14.48 15.78
C GLU A 103 1.77 -13.51 15.20
N LEU A 104 2.24 -13.75 13.96
CA LEU A 104 3.13 -12.84 13.25
C LEU A 104 2.48 -11.47 13.03
N PHE A 105 1.19 -11.45 12.68
CA PHE A 105 0.42 -10.22 12.56
C PHE A 105 0.45 -9.41 13.86
N ALA A 106 0.20 -10.06 15.00
CA ALA A 106 0.15 -9.40 16.30
C ALA A 106 1.53 -8.89 16.73
N GLU A 107 2.58 -9.70 16.54
CA GLU A 107 3.97 -9.35 16.82
C GLU A 107 4.38 -8.09 16.05
N LEU A 108 4.20 -8.09 14.73
CA LEU A 108 4.61 -6.98 13.89
C LEU A 108 3.73 -5.73 14.10
N THR A 109 2.45 -5.91 14.46
CA THR A 109 1.60 -4.77 14.81
C THR A 109 2.08 -4.11 16.11
N ALA A 110 2.56 -4.88 17.09
CA ALA A 110 3.15 -4.32 18.31
C ALA A 110 4.43 -3.53 18.00
N GLU A 111 5.34 -4.07 17.17
CA GLU A 111 6.55 -3.36 16.70
C GLU A 111 6.18 -2.01 16.04
N LEU A 112 5.16 -2.00 15.20
CA LEU A 112 4.68 -0.79 14.52
C LEU A 112 3.93 0.16 15.45
N ALA A 113 3.29 -0.34 16.50
CA ALA A 113 2.63 0.49 17.50
C ALA A 113 3.66 1.31 18.30
N ASP A 114 4.78 0.70 18.66
CA ASP A 114 5.90 1.38 19.31
C ASP A 114 6.51 2.43 18.39
N ALA A 115 6.71 2.09 17.11
CA ALA A 115 7.18 3.05 16.10
C ALA A 115 6.20 4.23 15.93
N ASN A 116 4.89 3.98 15.86
CA ASN A 116 3.88 5.03 15.75
C ASN A 116 3.86 5.94 16.98
N ALA A 117 4.04 5.40 18.19
CA ALA A 117 4.15 6.20 19.41
C ALA A 117 5.39 7.10 19.38
N ALA A 118 6.53 6.59 18.91
CA ALA A 118 7.75 7.37 18.73
C ALA A 118 7.58 8.47 17.66
N LEU A 119 6.91 8.17 16.54
CA LEU A 119 6.57 9.16 15.50
C LEU A 119 5.81 10.34 16.10
N VAL A 120 4.79 10.08 16.92
CA VAL A 120 4.00 11.13 17.57
C VAL A 120 4.83 11.94 18.56
N GLY A 121 5.77 11.29 19.26
CA GLY A 121 6.69 11.97 20.18
C GLY A 121 7.68 12.90 19.47
N GLU A 122 8.23 12.47 18.34
CA GLU A 122 9.23 13.24 17.56
C GLU A 122 8.60 14.27 16.62
N HIS A 123 7.41 13.97 16.10
CA HIS A 123 6.68 14.78 15.13
C HIS A 123 5.21 14.99 15.57
N PRO A 124 4.97 15.71 16.68
CA PRO A 124 3.62 15.89 17.20
C PRO A 124 2.65 16.56 16.21
N ASP A 125 3.15 17.41 15.32
CA ASP A 125 2.35 18.10 14.30
C ASP A 125 1.86 17.18 13.17
N TRP A 126 2.47 15.99 13.00
CA TRP A 126 2.08 15.03 11.97
C TRP A 126 0.89 14.15 12.37
N GLY A 127 0.62 14.06 13.68
CA GLY A 127 -0.38 13.17 14.26
C GLY A 127 -0.03 11.69 14.13
N GLU A 128 -0.96 10.83 14.58
CA GLU A 128 -0.82 9.38 14.45
C GLU A 128 -0.90 8.92 12.99
N ALA A 129 -0.20 7.83 12.68
CA ALA A 129 -0.39 7.14 11.41
C ALA A 129 -1.80 6.56 11.29
N THR A 130 -2.36 6.67 10.09
CA THR A 130 -3.67 6.11 9.75
C THR A 130 -3.65 4.59 9.72
N ALA A 131 -4.83 3.96 9.79
CA ALA A 131 -4.96 2.52 9.63
C ALA A 131 -4.33 2.01 8.31
N PHE A 132 -4.43 2.77 7.22
CA PHE A 132 -3.88 2.35 5.92
C PHE A 132 -2.34 2.45 5.88
N GLU A 133 -1.76 3.52 6.44
CA GLU A 133 -0.31 3.67 6.56
C GLU A 133 0.31 2.54 7.41
N LEU A 134 -0.31 2.22 8.56
CA LEU A 134 0.14 1.12 9.42
C LEU A 134 -0.07 -0.25 8.77
N ALA A 135 -1.19 -0.48 8.08
CA ALA A 135 -1.43 -1.71 7.34
C ALA A 135 -0.42 -1.93 6.22
N THR A 136 -0.01 -0.85 5.55
CA THR A 136 1.02 -0.88 4.51
C THR A 136 2.38 -1.22 5.12
N ALA A 137 2.77 -0.53 6.20
CA ALA A 137 4.01 -0.82 6.91
C ALA A 137 4.04 -2.28 7.42
N LEU A 138 2.92 -2.78 7.93
CA LEU A 138 2.77 -4.18 8.38
C LEU A 138 2.99 -5.17 7.25
N ALA A 139 2.38 -4.93 6.08
CA ALA A 139 2.58 -5.79 4.91
C ALA A 139 4.05 -5.84 4.49
N LEU A 140 4.68 -4.67 4.36
CA LEU A 140 6.06 -4.56 3.90
C LEU A 140 7.05 -5.18 4.90
N LEU A 141 6.81 -4.99 6.20
CA LEU A 141 7.58 -5.62 7.26
C LEU A 141 7.39 -7.14 7.29
N ALA A 142 6.15 -7.63 7.14
CA ALA A 142 5.85 -9.06 7.08
C ALA A 142 6.58 -9.74 5.92
N PHE A 143 6.58 -9.14 4.74
CA PHE A 143 7.31 -9.65 3.56
C PHE A 143 8.82 -9.75 3.82
N ALA A 144 9.42 -8.74 4.46
CA ALA A 144 10.83 -8.77 4.83
C ALA A 144 11.13 -9.89 5.83
N ARG A 145 10.31 -10.01 6.89
CA ARG A 145 10.47 -11.03 7.94
C ARG A 145 10.30 -12.44 7.40
N SER A 146 9.38 -12.63 6.46
CA SER A 146 9.16 -13.91 5.77
C SER A 146 10.15 -14.18 4.62
N ARG A 147 11.06 -13.24 4.34
CA ARG A 147 12.07 -13.34 3.28
C ARG A 147 11.46 -13.72 1.93
N VAL A 148 10.43 -12.96 1.52
CA VAL A 148 9.83 -13.15 0.19
C VAL A 148 10.87 -12.85 -0.89
N ASP A 149 10.78 -13.58 -2.00
CA ASP A 149 11.64 -13.34 -3.17
C ASP A 149 11.14 -12.14 -3.98
N VAL A 150 9.84 -11.84 -3.91
CA VAL A 150 9.20 -10.71 -4.60
C VAL A 150 7.89 -10.34 -3.92
N ALA A 151 7.57 -9.05 -3.87
CA ALA A 151 6.29 -8.54 -3.40
C ALA A 151 5.44 -7.96 -4.54
N VAL A 152 4.16 -8.32 -4.60
CA VAL A 152 3.16 -7.70 -5.48
C VAL A 152 2.26 -6.83 -4.62
N VAL A 153 2.28 -5.53 -4.86
CA VAL A 153 1.65 -4.53 -4.01
C VAL A 153 0.62 -3.75 -4.79
N GLU A 154 -0.65 -3.85 -4.38
CA GLU A 154 -1.75 -3.04 -4.89
C GLU A 154 -1.81 -1.69 -4.17
N VAL A 155 -1.95 -0.61 -4.95
CA VAL A 155 -2.26 0.74 -4.46
C VAL A 155 -3.66 0.78 -3.86
N GLY A 156 -3.81 1.43 -2.70
CA GLY A 156 -5.11 1.68 -2.08
C GLY A 156 -5.93 2.70 -2.86
N LEU A 157 -5.44 3.94 -2.95
CA LEU A 157 -6.12 5.05 -3.61
C LEU A 157 -5.13 5.96 -4.36
N GLY A 158 -5.48 6.32 -5.60
CA GLY A 158 -4.63 7.18 -6.42
C GLY A 158 -3.34 6.48 -6.83
N GLY A 159 -2.22 6.90 -6.25
CA GLY A 159 -0.88 6.36 -6.48
C GLY A 159 0.20 7.28 -5.89
N ARG A 160 0.26 8.53 -6.33
CA ARG A 160 1.30 9.52 -5.99
C ARG A 160 1.50 9.69 -4.48
N LEU A 161 0.42 9.83 -3.72
CA LEU A 161 0.44 9.99 -2.26
C LEU A 161 -0.11 8.77 -1.51
N ASP A 162 -0.25 7.62 -2.17
CA ASP A 162 -0.65 6.39 -1.51
C ASP A 162 0.49 5.87 -0.64
N ALA A 163 0.20 5.36 0.57
CA ALA A 163 1.21 4.85 1.50
C ALA A 163 2.13 3.79 0.85
N THR A 164 1.65 3.04 -0.14
CA THR A 164 2.44 2.04 -0.86
C THR A 164 3.52 2.67 -1.78
N ASN A 165 3.43 3.95 -2.10
CA ASN A 165 4.37 4.65 -3.01
C ASN A 165 5.73 4.99 -2.41
N VAL A 166 5.99 4.52 -1.19
CA VAL A 166 7.34 4.41 -0.60
C VAL A 166 8.21 3.37 -1.33
N LEU A 167 7.61 2.50 -2.15
CA LEU A 167 8.32 1.47 -2.92
C LEU A 167 9.15 2.06 -4.06
N LEU A 168 10.26 1.37 -4.38
CA LEU A 168 11.01 1.54 -5.62
C LEU A 168 10.89 0.24 -6.44
N PRO A 169 9.74 0.00 -7.10
CA PRO A 169 9.46 -1.28 -7.73
C PRO A 169 10.36 -1.57 -8.92
N GLU A 170 10.53 -2.85 -9.22
CA GLU A 170 11.17 -3.33 -10.44
C GLU A 170 10.29 -3.08 -11.66
N VAL A 171 8.97 -3.14 -11.49
CA VAL A 171 7.97 -2.86 -12.52
C VAL A 171 6.76 -2.15 -11.89
N ALA A 172 6.28 -1.09 -12.53
CA ALA A 172 4.97 -0.52 -12.23
C ALA A 172 3.93 -1.05 -13.22
N ALA A 173 2.70 -1.27 -12.77
CA ALA A 173 1.57 -1.64 -13.62
C ALA A 173 0.40 -0.68 -13.40
N ILE A 174 -0.17 -0.15 -14.49
CA ILE A 174 -1.38 0.67 -14.44
C ILE A 174 -2.48 -0.09 -15.19
N THR A 175 -3.48 -0.56 -14.46
CA THR A 175 -4.68 -1.16 -15.04
C THR A 175 -5.61 -0.08 -15.60
N SER A 176 -6.82 -0.43 -16.02
CA SER A 176 -7.76 0.54 -16.61
C SER A 176 -7.99 1.78 -15.72
N ILE A 177 -7.89 2.97 -16.30
CA ILE A 177 -8.24 4.24 -15.67
C ILE A 177 -9.63 4.67 -16.14
N SER A 178 -10.47 5.02 -15.18
CA SER A 178 -11.82 5.56 -15.38
C SER A 178 -12.18 6.51 -14.24
N TYR A 179 -13.26 7.27 -14.44
CA TYR A 179 -13.83 8.16 -13.43
C TYR A 179 -14.21 7.39 -12.17
N ASP A 180 -13.45 7.59 -11.10
CA ASP A 180 -13.67 7.03 -9.77
C ASP A 180 -12.98 7.94 -8.76
N HIS A 181 -13.55 8.07 -7.56
CA HIS A 181 -13.06 8.99 -6.52
C HIS A 181 -12.80 10.42 -7.02
N ILE A 182 -13.66 10.96 -7.88
CA ILE A 182 -13.46 12.27 -8.54
C ILE A 182 -13.32 13.45 -7.56
N GLN A 183 -13.90 13.33 -6.37
CA GLN A 183 -13.79 14.33 -5.31
C GLN A 183 -12.39 14.39 -4.68
N ILE A 184 -11.59 13.34 -4.88
CA ILE A 184 -10.26 13.17 -4.28
C ILE A 184 -9.16 13.25 -5.35
N LEU A 185 -9.36 12.56 -6.47
CA LEU A 185 -8.33 12.37 -7.51
C LEU A 185 -8.44 13.37 -8.68
N GLY A 186 -9.51 14.16 -8.73
CA GLY A 186 -9.76 15.13 -9.80
C GLY A 186 -10.99 14.80 -10.63
N SER A 187 -11.43 15.80 -11.39
CA SER A 187 -12.67 15.78 -12.18
C SER A 187 -12.49 15.29 -13.62
N THR A 188 -11.24 15.10 -14.05
CA THR A 188 -10.86 14.70 -15.42
C THR A 188 -10.07 13.40 -15.43
N LEU A 189 -10.04 12.68 -16.56
CA LEU A 189 -9.23 11.46 -16.66
C LEU A 189 -7.73 11.79 -16.60
N ALA A 190 -7.32 12.96 -17.10
CA ALA A 190 -5.93 13.42 -17.00
C ALA A 190 -5.49 13.63 -15.53
N GLU A 191 -6.34 14.23 -14.69
CA GLU A 191 -6.04 14.40 -13.26
C GLU A 191 -5.95 13.06 -12.53
N ILE A 192 -6.92 12.17 -12.76
CA ILE A 192 -6.93 10.83 -12.18
C ILE A 192 -5.70 10.03 -12.65
N ALA A 193 -5.32 10.16 -13.93
CA ALA A 193 -4.14 9.54 -14.48
C ALA A 193 -2.85 10.08 -13.84
N ARG A 194 -2.76 11.39 -13.60
CA ARG A 194 -1.59 11.99 -12.92
C ARG A 194 -1.39 11.42 -11.52
N GLU A 195 -2.47 11.22 -10.77
CA GLU A 195 -2.39 10.59 -9.45
C GLU A 195 -1.91 9.14 -9.54
N LYS A 196 -2.43 8.36 -10.49
CA LYS A 196 -2.05 6.94 -10.66
C LYS A 196 -0.65 6.77 -11.22
N ALA A 197 -0.23 7.62 -12.16
CA ALA A 197 1.09 7.67 -12.74
C ALA A 197 2.19 8.00 -11.72
N GLY A 198 1.83 8.51 -10.53
CA GLY A 198 2.77 8.76 -9.44
C GLY A 198 3.52 7.53 -8.92
N ILE A 199 3.11 6.30 -9.28
CA ILE A 199 3.87 5.08 -8.98
C ILE A 199 4.98 4.77 -9.99
N ILE A 200 5.00 5.45 -11.15
CA ILE A 200 6.03 5.27 -12.17
C ILE A 200 7.33 5.85 -11.64
N LYS A 201 8.41 5.05 -11.66
CA LYS A 201 9.75 5.47 -11.20
C LYS A 201 10.72 5.55 -12.37
N GLN A 202 11.58 6.56 -12.35
CA GLN A 202 12.54 6.81 -13.42
C GLN A 202 13.44 5.58 -13.65
N GLY A 203 13.60 5.20 -14.93
CA GLY A 203 14.42 4.06 -15.33
C GLY A 203 13.79 2.68 -15.02
N ARG A 204 12.55 2.63 -14.52
CA ARG A 204 11.82 1.37 -14.28
C ARG A 204 10.75 1.17 -15.37
N PRO A 205 10.56 -0.06 -15.86
CA PRO A 205 9.52 -0.36 -16.84
C PRO A 205 8.10 -0.14 -16.28
N LEU A 206 7.21 0.24 -17.18
CA LEU A 206 5.78 0.35 -16.95
C LEU A 206 5.04 -0.63 -17.86
N VAL A 207 4.04 -1.32 -17.30
CA VAL A 207 3.03 -2.07 -18.05
C VAL A 207 1.68 -1.37 -17.90
N SER A 208 1.09 -0.90 -18.99
CA SER A 208 -0.21 -0.25 -18.97
C SER A 208 -1.25 -1.07 -19.74
N ALA A 209 -2.45 -1.19 -19.19
CA ALA A 209 -3.61 -1.62 -19.98
C ALA A 209 -3.95 -0.53 -21.02
N PRO A 210 -4.71 -0.84 -22.09
CA PRO A 210 -5.23 0.20 -23.00
C PRO A 210 -5.98 1.28 -22.22
N GLN A 211 -5.67 2.54 -22.50
CA GLN A 211 -6.23 3.70 -21.80
C GLN A 211 -7.11 4.55 -22.72
N HIS A 212 -7.94 5.40 -22.11
CA HIS A 212 -8.54 6.51 -22.85
C HIS A 212 -7.44 7.50 -23.29
N PRO A 213 -7.56 8.14 -24.47
CA PRO A 213 -6.52 9.05 -24.98
C PRO A 213 -6.09 10.13 -23.99
N GLU A 214 -7.02 10.64 -23.18
CA GLU A 214 -6.76 11.66 -22.17
C GLU A 214 -5.87 11.15 -21.02
N ALA A 215 -6.07 9.91 -20.58
CA ALA A 215 -5.23 9.28 -19.56
C ALA A 215 -3.89 8.80 -20.16
N GLU A 216 -3.91 8.30 -21.39
CA GLU A 216 -2.72 7.86 -22.12
C GLU A 216 -1.73 9.00 -22.34
N ALA A 217 -2.21 10.22 -22.61
CA ALA A 217 -1.34 11.38 -22.77
C ALA A 217 -0.56 11.78 -21.48
N VAL A 218 -0.95 11.26 -20.32
CA VAL A 218 -0.32 11.55 -19.02
C VAL A 218 0.67 10.45 -18.59
N ILE A 219 0.44 9.21 -19.04
CA ILE A 219 1.20 8.02 -18.66
C ILE A 219 2.42 7.85 -19.56
#